data_AF-A0A497ME57-F1
#
_entry.id   AF-A0A497ME57-F1
#
_cell.length_a   1.000
_cell.length_b   1.000
_cell.length_c   1.000
_cell.angle_alpha   90.00
_cell.angle_beta   90.00
_cell.angle_gamma   90.00
#
_symmetry.space_group_name_H-M   'P 1'
#
loop_
_entity.id
_entity.type
_entity.pdbx_description
1 polymer ?
#
loop_
_entity_poly.entity_id
_entity_poly.type
_entity_poly.pdbx_seq_one_letter_code
_entity_poly.pdbx_strand_id
1 'polypeptide(L)'
;MFWTLNPEAELCGDQPCVAYSFIGNPPTSKPLNLQEAREKFLSFFERHGHRRVGKYPVVARWRDDVYLVGASIYDFQPWVTEGLVPPPANP
;
A
#
# COMPACT_ATOMS: atom_id res chain seq x y z
N MET A 1 2.18 -12.85 17.06
CA MET A 1 3.31 -11.97 17.46
C MET A 1 3.13 -10.65 16.74
N PHE A 2 3.28 -9.52 17.45
CA PHE A 2 3.13 -8.18 16.89
C PHE A 2 4.16 -7.24 17.51
N TRP A 3 4.43 -6.13 16.83
CA TRP A 3 5.32 -5.07 17.32
C TRP A 3 4.49 -3.92 17.84
N THR A 4 4.85 -3.38 19.00
CA THR A 4 4.17 -2.25 19.63
C THR A 4 5.18 -1.38 20.37
N LEU A 5 4.98 -0.06 20.32
CA LEU A 5 5.68 0.88 21.20
C LEU A 5 4.97 1.05 22.55
N ASN A 6 3.71 0.61 22.66
CA ASN A 6 2.98 0.59 23.91
C ASN A 6 3.36 -0.68 24.71
N PRO A 7 4.07 -0.57 25.85
CA PRO A 7 4.49 -1.73 26.64
C PRO A 7 3.31 -2.46 27.30
N GLU A 8 2.17 -1.80 27.46
CA GLU A 8 0.95 -2.36 28.08
C GLU A 8 0.04 -3.05 27.04
N ALA A 9 0.40 -3.05 25.76
CA ALA A 9 -0.44 -3.64 24.72
C ALA A 9 -0.36 -5.17 24.75
N GLU A 10 -1.47 -5.82 25.12
CA GLU A 10 -1.60 -7.28 25.13
C GLU A 10 -2.13 -7.84 23.80
N LEU A 11 -2.85 -7.03 23.03
CA LEU A 11 -3.54 -7.44 21.80
C LEU A 11 -2.96 -6.73 20.56
N CYS A 12 -3.00 -7.39 19.40
CA CYS A 12 -2.40 -6.89 18.15
C CYS A 12 -3.10 -5.70 17.51
N GLY A 13 -4.28 -5.31 18.01
CA GLY A 13 -5.05 -4.17 17.48
C GLY A 13 -5.96 -4.49 16.31
N ASP A 14 -6.09 -5.76 15.91
CA ASP A 14 -6.94 -6.18 14.78
C ASP A 14 -8.14 -7.03 15.23
N GLN A 15 -9.13 -7.16 14.35
CA GLN A 15 -10.28 -8.03 14.54
C GLN A 15 -9.84 -9.51 14.49
N PRO A 16 -10.44 -10.41 15.30
CA PRO A 16 -11.55 -10.18 16.21
C PRO A 16 -11.13 -9.68 17.61
N CYS A 17 -9.82 -9.58 17.89
CA CYS A 17 -9.30 -9.27 19.23
C CYS A 17 -9.67 -7.85 19.71
N VAL A 18 -9.75 -6.88 18.79
CA VAL A 18 -10.07 -5.48 19.09
C VAL A 18 -11.18 -4.97 18.16
N ALA A 19 -12.13 -4.21 18.70
CA ALA A 19 -13.17 -3.55 17.92
C ALA A 19 -12.67 -2.24 17.30
N TYR A 20 -13.34 -1.75 16.25
CA TYR A 20 -13.01 -0.45 15.67
C TYR A 20 -13.25 0.69 16.66
N SER A 21 -12.18 1.42 16.99
CA SER A 21 -12.22 2.58 17.90
C SER A 21 -12.31 3.92 17.20
N PHE A 22 -12.13 3.96 15.86
CA PHE A 22 -12.04 5.20 15.09
C PHE A 22 -13.39 5.79 14.67
N ILE A 23 -14.49 5.06 14.85
CA ILE A 23 -15.83 5.54 14.49
C ILE A 23 -16.25 6.64 15.47
N GLY A 24 -16.43 7.87 14.98
CA GLY A 24 -16.67 9.05 15.82
C GLY A 24 -15.42 9.61 16.52
N ASN A 25 -14.27 8.97 16.36
CA ASN A 25 -13.00 9.38 16.94
C ASN A 25 -11.85 9.21 15.91
N PRO A 26 -11.75 10.10 14.91
CA PRO A 26 -10.81 9.92 13.81
C PRO A 26 -9.35 9.93 14.30
N PRO A 27 -8.49 9.00 13.86
CA PRO A 27 -7.10 8.91 14.30
C PRO A 27 -6.20 9.97 13.66
N THR A 28 -6.69 10.69 12.66
CA THR A 28 -5.96 11.73 11.93
C THR A 28 -6.38 13.11 12.39
N SER A 29 -5.41 14.03 12.50
CA SER A 29 -5.68 15.43 12.90
C SER A 29 -6.54 16.22 11.92
N LYS A 30 -6.64 15.76 10.66
CA LYS A 30 -7.47 16.39 9.62
C LYS A 30 -8.15 15.30 8.78
N PRO A 31 -9.43 15.50 8.40
CA PRO A 31 -10.07 14.64 7.41
C PRO A 31 -9.36 14.81 6.05
N LEU A 32 -9.28 13.73 5.29
CA LEU A 32 -8.70 13.71 3.94
C LEU A 32 -9.73 13.15 2.97
N ASN A 33 -9.86 13.77 1.81
CA ASN A 33 -10.54 13.15 0.67
C ASN A 33 -9.61 12.18 -0.07
N LEU A 34 -10.15 11.44 -1.05
CA LEU A 34 -9.39 10.41 -1.78
C LEU A 34 -8.17 10.97 -2.53
N GLN A 35 -8.28 12.18 -3.10
CA GLN A 35 -7.19 12.81 -3.84
C GLN A 35 -6.10 13.29 -2.87
N GLU A 36 -6.50 13.92 -1.76
CA GLU A 36 -5.57 14.40 -0.73
C GLU A 36 -4.79 13.25 -0.09
N ALA A 37 -5.46 12.15 0.25
CA ALA A 37 -4.81 10.95 0.78
C ALA A 37 -3.80 10.38 -0.21
N ARG A 38 -4.18 10.28 -1.49
CA ARG A 38 -3.29 9.80 -2.56
C ARG A 38 -2.06 10.69 -2.71
N GLU A 39 -2.25 12.00 -2.87
CA GLU A 39 -1.13 12.92 -3.09
C GLU A 39 -0.24 13.04 -1.86
N LYS A 40 -0.80 12.98 -0.65
CA LYS A 40 0.00 12.97 0.59
C LYS A 40 0.94 11.77 0.66
N PHE A 41 0.47 10.59 0.26
CA PHE A 41 1.31 9.38 0.21
C PHE A 41 2.37 9.49 -0.90
N LEU A 42 1.95 9.79 -2.14
CA LEU A 42 2.86 9.82 -3.29
C LEU A 42 3.94 10.90 -3.14
N SER A 43 3.53 12.12 -2.77
CA SER A 43 4.47 13.24 -2.59
C SER A 43 5.45 12.99 -1.45
N PHE A 44 5.05 12.23 -0.41
CA PHE A 44 5.97 11.84 0.66
C PHE A 44 7.11 10.99 0.09
N PHE A 45 6.81 9.90 -0.61
CA PHE A 45 7.85 9.02 -1.16
C PHE A 45 8.67 9.70 -2.27
N GLU A 46 8.05 10.55 -3.10
CA GLU A 46 8.78 11.33 -4.11
C GLU A 46 9.87 12.22 -3.50
N ARG A 47 9.58 12.87 -2.36
CA ARG A 47 10.60 13.67 -1.64
C ARG A 47 11.70 12.84 -0.99
N HIS A 48 11.51 11.53 -0.86
CA HIS A 48 12.49 10.59 -0.29
C HIS A 48 13.18 9.75 -1.37
N GLY A 49 13.15 10.19 -2.64
CA GLY A 49 13.93 9.60 -3.71
C GLY A 49 13.24 8.48 -4.48
N HIS A 50 11.96 8.21 -4.19
CA HIS A 50 11.18 7.27 -5.00
C HIS A 50 10.63 7.94 -6.25
N ARG A 51 10.58 7.23 -7.38
CA ARG A 51 9.98 7.77 -8.59
C ARG A 51 8.52 7.32 -8.72
N ARG A 52 7.62 8.28 -8.92
CA ARG A 52 6.20 8.02 -9.16
C ARG A 52 5.99 7.28 -10.48
N VAL A 53 5.24 6.18 -10.42
CA VAL A 53 4.84 5.36 -11.56
C VAL A 53 3.33 5.50 -11.77
N GLY A 54 2.89 5.56 -13.02
CA GLY A 54 1.47 5.60 -13.37
C GLY A 54 0.76 4.30 -13.01
N LYS A 55 -0.55 4.36 -12.76
CA LYS A 55 -1.37 3.17 -12.50
C LYS A 55 -1.38 2.21 -13.70
N TYR A 56 -1.34 0.92 -13.43
CA TYR A 56 -1.57 -0.11 -14.42
C TYR A 56 -3.08 -0.33 -14.64
N PRO A 57 -3.49 -0.91 -15.78
CA PRO A 57 -4.86 -1.36 -15.98
C PRO A 57 -5.27 -2.38 -14.92
N VAL A 58 -6.55 -2.39 -14.55
CA VAL A 58 -7.09 -3.40 -13.62
C VAL A 58 -7.07 -4.81 -14.23
N VAL A 59 -7.09 -4.92 -15.56
CA VAL A 59 -6.93 -6.19 -16.28
C VAL A 59 -5.45 -6.48 -16.49
N ALA A 60 -5.00 -7.64 -16.02
CA ALA A 60 -3.59 -8.05 -16.05
C ALA A 60 -3.20 -8.54 -17.46
N ARG A 61 -2.94 -7.61 -18.39
CA ARG A 61 -2.67 -7.93 -19.80
C ARG A 61 -1.25 -8.46 -20.09
N TRP A 62 -0.36 -8.40 -19.10
CA TRP A 62 1.07 -8.73 -19.22
C TRP A 62 1.43 -10.11 -18.66
N ARG A 63 0.45 -10.85 -18.16
CA ARG A 63 0.57 -12.19 -17.55
C ARG A 63 -0.70 -12.99 -17.87
N ASP A 64 -0.62 -14.30 -17.70
CA ASP A 64 -1.65 -15.27 -18.12
C ASP A 64 -2.18 -16.15 -16.97
N ASP A 65 -1.60 -16.04 -15.79
CA ASP A 65 -1.96 -16.80 -14.58
C ASP A 65 -3.06 -16.13 -13.73
N VAL A 66 -3.32 -14.83 -13.90
CA VAL A 66 -4.41 -14.08 -13.25
C VAL A 66 -5.09 -13.14 -14.22
N TYR A 67 -6.40 -12.93 -14.07
CA TYR A 67 -7.17 -12.01 -14.92
C TYR A 67 -7.10 -10.55 -14.50
N LEU A 68 -7.03 -10.28 -13.18
CA LEU A 68 -7.15 -8.94 -12.61
C LEU A 68 -6.02 -8.65 -11.62
N VAL A 69 -5.66 -7.37 -11.51
CA VAL A 69 -4.70 -6.86 -10.53
C VAL A 69 -5.33 -6.83 -9.14
N GLY A 70 -4.90 -7.75 -8.26
CA GLY A 70 -5.35 -7.81 -6.86
C GLY A 70 -4.42 -7.12 -5.87
N ALA A 71 -3.15 -6.90 -6.25
CA ALA A 71 -2.14 -6.24 -5.43
C ALA A 71 -1.19 -5.44 -6.31
N SER A 72 -0.61 -4.36 -5.79
CA SER A 72 0.35 -3.51 -6.54
C SER A 72 1.56 -4.28 -7.04
N ILE A 73 1.98 -5.36 -6.36
CA ILE A 73 3.11 -6.18 -6.79
C ILE A 73 2.82 -6.97 -8.09
N TYR A 74 1.54 -7.18 -8.44
CA TYR A 74 1.16 -7.92 -9.65
C TYR A 74 1.56 -7.17 -10.93
N ASP A 75 1.68 -5.85 -10.87
CA ASP A 75 2.13 -5.00 -11.98
C ASP A 75 3.56 -5.33 -12.42
N PHE A 76 4.34 -5.94 -11.53
CA PHE A 76 5.77 -6.22 -11.73
C PHE A 76 6.06 -7.73 -11.83
N GLN A 77 5.08 -8.58 -11.52
CA GLN A 77 5.23 -10.02 -11.59
C GLN A 77 4.82 -10.60 -12.96
N PRO A 78 5.48 -11.67 -13.41
CA PRO A 78 6.72 -12.25 -12.87
C PRO A 78 7.98 -11.52 -13.35
N TRP A 79 7.90 -10.83 -14.49
CA TRP A 79 9.05 -10.39 -15.29
C TRP A 79 10.07 -9.54 -14.53
N VAL A 80 9.62 -8.60 -13.71
CA VAL A 80 10.50 -7.73 -12.94
C VAL A 80 10.99 -8.43 -11.68
N THR A 81 10.10 -9.16 -11.00
CA THR A 81 10.46 -9.88 -9.76
C THR A 81 11.44 -11.03 -9.99
N GLU A 82 11.44 -11.63 -11.19
CA GLU A 82 12.41 -12.64 -11.62
C GLU A 82 13.68 -12.03 -12.22
N GLY A 83 13.75 -10.71 -12.37
CA GLY A 83 14.90 -10.01 -12.93
C GLY A 83 15.06 -10.13 -14.45
N LEU A 84 14.03 -10.62 -15.15
CA LEU A 84 14.02 -10.72 -16.61
C LEU A 84 13.89 -9.35 -17.29
N VAL A 85 13.24 -8.40 -16.62
CA VAL A 85 13.05 -7.01 -17.07
C VAL A 85 13.33 -6.06 -15.91
N PRO A 86 14.03 -4.92 -16.12
CA PRO A 86 14.23 -3.94 -15.06
C PRO A 86 12.91 -3.29 -14.62
N PRO A 87 12.78 -2.87 -13.35
CA PRO A 87 11.62 -2.11 -12.91
C PRO A 87 11.61 -0.72 -13.58
N PRO A 88 10.43 -0.08 -13.75
CA PRO A 88 10.33 1.27 -14.31
C PRO A 88 11.02 2.35 -13.45
N ALA A 89 11.25 2.06 -12.17
CA ALA A 89 11.96 2.88 -11.21
C ALA A 89 12.51 2.00 -10.07
N ASN A 90 13.57 2.45 -9.38
CA ASN A 90 14.08 1.76 -8.20
C ASN A 90 14.74 2.74 -7.21
N PRO A 91 14.11 3.06 -6.06
CA PRO A 91 12.76 2.66 -5.64
C PRO A 91 11.65 3.63 -6.10
#